data_AF-A0A9E0R1E8-F1
#
_entry.id   AF-A0A9E0R1E8-F1
#
_cell.length_a   1.000
_cell.length_b   1.000
_cell.length_c   1.000
_cell.angle_alpha   90.00
_cell.angle_beta   90.00
_cell.angle_gamma   90.00
#
_symmetry.space_group_name_H-M   'P 1'
#
loop_
_entity.id
_entity.type
_entity.pdbx_description
1 polymer ?
#
loop_
_entity_poly.entity_id
_entity_poly.type
_entity_poly.pdbx_seq_one_letter_code
_entity_poly.pdbx_strand_id
1 'polypeptide(L)'
;MFQDMSKALNQSMGPFKELVNIQTKMLEELTRQQMACTKACIDATVAQTRQMQECSSPDELIKLQRDYAKQLEESLKEANDNNMKALNSACESVEQLANDSFDVFAPKT
;
A
#
# COMPACT_ATOMS: atom_id res chain seq x y z
N MET A 1 -19.42 -0.04 -40.03
CA MET A 1 -18.52 -1.16 -39.65
C MET A 1 -17.14 -0.72 -39.19
N PHE A 2 -16.24 -0.17 -40.05
CA PHE A 2 -14.89 0.23 -39.59
C PHE A 2 -14.91 1.41 -38.60
N GLN A 3 -15.83 2.36 -38.81
CA GLN A 3 -16.04 3.50 -37.92
C GLN A 3 -16.66 3.08 -36.58
N ASP A 4 -17.57 2.11 -36.60
CA ASP A 4 -18.19 1.53 -35.39
C ASP A 4 -17.20 0.67 -34.60
N MET A 5 -16.33 -0.09 -35.29
CA MET A 5 -15.22 -0.80 -34.64
C MET A 5 -14.23 0.17 -34.01
N SER A 6 -13.87 1.26 -34.69
CA SER A 6 -12.95 2.27 -34.14
C SER A 6 -13.56 2.99 -32.92
N LYS A 7 -14.88 3.21 -32.92
CA LYS A 7 -15.62 3.80 -31.78
C LYS A 7 -15.73 2.84 -30.60
N ALA A 8 -16.01 1.56 -30.86
CA ALA A 8 -16.01 0.50 -29.86
C ALA A 8 -14.61 0.28 -29.27
N LEU A 9 -13.55 0.38 -30.08
CA LEU A 9 -12.15 0.29 -29.62
C LEU A 9 -11.77 1.49 -28.73
N ASN A 10 -12.22 2.70 -29.09
CA ASN A 10 -11.97 3.89 -28.28
C ASN A 10 -12.73 3.84 -26.94
N GLN A 11 -13.96 3.30 -26.95
CA GLN A 11 -14.73 3.03 -25.73
C GLN A 11 -14.11 1.91 -24.88
N SER A 12 -13.56 0.87 -25.50
CA SER A 12 -12.89 -0.23 -24.77
C SER A 12 -11.59 0.20 -24.10
N MET A 13 -10.91 1.24 -24.60
CA MET A 13 -9.64 1.74 -24.04
C MET A 13 -9.80 2.58 -22.76
N GLY A 14 -11.00 3.10 -22.46
CA GLY A 14 -11.28 3.86 -21.24
C GLY A 14 -11.06 3.03 -19.97
N PRO A 15 -11.72 1.87 -19.84
CA PRO A 15 -11.55 0.98 -18.70
C PRO A 15 -10.10 0.50 -18.51
N PHE A 16 -9.37 0.23 -19.60
CA PHE A 16 -7.94 -0.12 -19.48
C PHE A 16 -7.10 1.03 -18.90
N LYS A 17 -7.37 2.27 -19.29
CA LYS A 17 -6.68 3.44 -18.72
C LYS A 17 -7.01 3.63 -17.24
N GLU A 18 -8.27 3.42 -16.85
CA GLU A 18 -8.68 3.46 -15.45
C GLU A 18 -8.03 2.36 -14.62
N LEU A 19 -7.97 1.13 -15.15
CA LEU A 19 -7.29 0.01 -14.48
C LEU A 19 -5.80 0.31 -14.26
N VAL A 20 -5.11 0.82 -15.28
CA VAL A 20 -3.69 1.22 -15.17
C VAL A 20 -3.51 2.33 -14.13
N ASN A 21 -4.42 3.30 -14.09
CA ASN A 21 -4.39 4.37 -13.08
C ASN A 21 -4.60 3.83 -11.66
N ILE A 22 -5.53 2.90 -11.46
CA ILE A 22 -5.77 2.25 -10.15
C ILE A 22 -4.50 1.51 -9.70
N GLN A 23 -3.91 0.70 -10.58
CA GLN A 23 -2.68 -0.03 -10.26
C GLN A 23 -1.50 0.90 -9.97
N THR A 24 -1.35 1.99 -10.73
CA THR A 24 -0.27 2.97 -10.53
C THR A 24 -0.39 3.63 -9.16
N LYS A 25 -1.60 4.10 -8.80
CA LYS A 25 -1.84 4.70 -7.48
C LYS A 25 -1.58 3.73 -6.33
N MET A 26 -2.00 2.47 -6.48
CA MET A 26 -1.75 1.43 -5.48
C MET A 26 -0.24 1.20 -5.30
N LEU A 27 0.52 1.08 -6.39
CA LEU A 27 1.97 0.88 -6.33
C LEU A 27 2.70 2.08 -5.71
N GLU A 28 2.30 3.31 -6.05
CA GLU A 28 2.86 4.51 -5.44
C GLU A 28 2.61 4.54 -3.93
N GLU A 29 1.38 4.24 -3.50
CA GLU A 29 1.02 4.26 -2.09
C GLU A 29 1.72 3.15 -1.30
N LEU A 30 1.77 1.92 -1.84
CA LEU A 30 2.54 0.82 -1.25
C LEU A 30 4.03 1.16 -1.13
N THR A 31 4.60 1.76 -2.17
CA THR A 31 6.02 2.16 -2.16
C THR A 31 6.28 3.24 -1.12
N ARG A 32 5.39 4.22 -0.99
CA ARG A 32 5.45 5.26 0.04
C ARG A 32 5.41 4.66 1.45
N GLN A 33 4.51 3.71 1.69
CA GLN A 33 4.35 3.02 2.97
C GLN A 33 5.56 2.15 3.30
N GLN A 34 6.12 1.42 2.33
CA GLN A 34 7.34 0.63 2.50
C GLN A 34 8.56 1.50 2.82
N MET A 35 8.71 2.66 2.16
CA MET A 35 9.76 3.62 2.50
C MET A 35 9.60 4.18 3.91
N ALA A 36 8.37 4.52 4.33
CA ALA A 36 8.11 5.00 5.68
C ALA A 36 8.45 3.95 6.74
N CYS A 37 8.04 2.70 6.54
CA CYS A 37 8.40 1.58 7.42
C CYS A 37 9.92 1.37 7.49
N THR A 38 10.60 1.39 6.34
CA THR A 38 12.06 1.23 6.27
C THR A 38 12.77 2.32 7.05
N LYS A 39 12.34 3.58 6.87
CA LYS A 39 12.87 4.71 7.62
C LYS A 39 12.66 4.53 9.13
N ALA A 40 11.46 4.15 9.57
CA ALA A 40 11.16 3.93 10.98
C ALA A 40 12.06 2.83 11.59
N CYS A 41 12.28 1.72 10.87
CA CYS A 41 13.20 0.66 11.31
C CYS A 41 14.65 1.16 11.45
N ILE A 42 15.13 1.96 10.49
CA ILE A 42 16.49 2.55 10.54
C ILE A 42 16.59 3.50 11.74
N ASP A 43 15.64 4.41 11.90
CA ASP A 43 15.63 5.39 12.98
C ASP A 43 15.63 4.69 14.36
N ALA A 44 14.80 3.66 14.53
CA ALA A 44 14.74 2.85 15.75
C ALA A 44 16.06 2.11 16.00
N THR A 45 16.70 1.55 14.96
CA THR A 45 17.99 0.85 15.08
C THR A 45 19.11 1.81 15.49
N VAL A 46 19.15 3.00 14.89
CA VAL A 46 20.13 4.04 15.23
C VAL A 46 19.92 4.52 16.68
N ALA A 47 18.67 4.71 17.09
CA ALA A 47 18.34 5.08 18.47
C ALA A 47 18.77 3.99 19.46
N GLN A 48 18.44 2.72 19.18
CA GLN A 48 18.85 1.59 20.01
C GLN A 48 20.37 1.50 20.14
N THR A 49 21.10 1.69 19.03
CA THR A 49 22.58 1.66 19.03
C THR A 49 23.16 2.73 19.95
N ARG A 50 22.61 3.95 19.95
CA ARG A 50 23.04 5.03 20.86
C ARG A 50 22.74 4.68 22.32
N GLN A 51 21.52 4.23 22.59
CA GLN A 51 21.09 3.90 23.96
C GLN A 51 21.88 2.71 24.55
N MET A 52 22.27 1.74 23.73
CA MET A 52 23.11 0.62 24.17
C MET A 52 24.51 1.05 24.62
N GLN A 53 25.05 2.16 24.12
CA GLN A 53 26.35 2.70 24.57
C GLN A 53 26.28 3.29 25.98
N GLU A 54 25.09 3.66 26.42
CA GLU A 54 24.83 4.27 27.74
C GLU A 54 24.39 3.24 28.80
N CYS A 55 24.08 2.01 28.39
CA CYS A 55 23.71 0.93 29.30
C CYS A 55 24.83 0.59 30.27
N SER A 56 24.50 0.59 31.56
CA SER A 56 25.43 0.27 32.64
C SER A 56 25.16 -1.09 33.28
N SER A 57 24.06 -1.75 32.91
CA SER A 57 23.68 -3.06 33.45
C SER A 57 22.98 -3.98 32.44
N PRO A 58 23.02 -5.31 32.67
CA PRO A 58 22.24 -6.27 31.87
C PRO A 58 20.74 -6.03 31.92
N ASP A 59 20.18 -5.59 33.05
CA ASP A 59 18.74 -5.34 33.19
C ASP A 59 18.28 -4.15 32.35
N GLU A 60 19.08 -3.07 32.30
CA GLU A 60 18.83 -1.94 31.40
C GLU A 60 18.88 -2.36 29.94
N LEU A 61 19.85 -3.22 29.57
CA LEU A 61 19.96 -3.74 28.21
C LEU A 61 18.73 -4.57 27.81
N ILE A 62 18.26 -5.45 28.69
CA ILE A 62 17.04 -6.26 28.45
C ILE A 62 15.82 -5.35 28.27
N LYS A 63 15.69 -4.33 29.11
CA LYS A 63 14.60 -3.35 29.00
C LYS A 63 14.65 -2.62 27.65
N LEU A 64 15.82 -2.15 27.25
CA LEU A 64 16.06 -1.47 25.98
C LEU A 64 15.73 -2.35 24.76
N GLN A 65 16.12 -3.63 24.80
CA GLN A 65 15.76 -4.56 23.73
C GLN A 65 14.25 -4.82 23.67
N ARG A 66 13.58 -4.93 24.81
CA ARG A 66 12.12 -5.09 24.85
C ARG A 66 11.40 -3.87 24.28
N ASP A 67 11.81 -2.67 24.67
CA ASP A 67 11.20 -1.43 24.20
C ASP A 67 11.42 -1.24 22.69
N TYR A 68 12.62 -1.55 22.19
CA TYR A 68 12.91 -1.58 20.76
C TYR A 68 12.04 -2.60 20.00
N ALA A 69 11.93 -3.83 20.50
CA ALA A 69 11.13 -4.87 19.86
C ALA A 69 9.65 -4.45 19.77
N LYS A 70 9.13 -3.80 20.82
CA LYS A 70 7.76 -3.27 20.84
C LYS A 70 7.55 -2.17 19.80
N GLN A 71 8.48 -1.21 19.70
CA GLN A 71 8.41 -0.15 18.70
C GLN A 71 8.47 -0.70 17.25
N LEU A 72 9.29 -1.73 17.03
CA LEU A 72 9.39 -2.39 15.73
C LEU A 72 8.07 -3.11 15.39
N GLU A 73 7.49 -3.83 16.36
CA GLU A 73 6.21 -4.50 16.18
C GLU A 73 5.09 -3.51 15.84
N GLU A 74 5.00 -2.40 16.57
CA GLU A 74 4.01 -1.34 16.32
C GLU A 74 4.17 -0.74 14.92
N SER A 75 5.42 -0.44 14.52
CA SER A 75 5.72 0.10 13.18
C SER A 75 5.33 -0.87 12.07
N LEU A 76 5.62 -2.17 12.25
CA LEU A 76 5.27 -3.21 11.28
C LEU A 76 3.75 -3.43 11.19
N LYS A 77 3.04 -3.40 12.32
CA LYS A 77 1.58 -3.46 12.35
C LYS A 77 0.95 -2.29 11.61
N GLU A 78 1.40 -1.08 11.88
CA GLU A 78 0.88 0.12 11.22
C GLU A 78 1.14 0.08 9.70
N ALA A 79 2.34 -0.32 9.28
CA ALA A 79 2.66 -0.50 7.87
C ALA A 79 1.78 -1.56 7.21
N ASN A 80 1.55 -2.69 7.88
CA ASN A 80 0.66 -3.74 7.39
C ASN A 80 -0.79 -3.26 7.25
N ASP A 81 -1.33 -2.58 8.27
CA ASP A 81 -2.69 -2.06 8.24
C ASP A 81 -2.89 -1.06 7.10
N ASN A 82 -1.90 -0.21 6.86
CA ASN A 82 -1.93 0.75 5.75
C ASN A 82 -1.82 0.07 4.39
N ASN A 83 -0.99 -0.98 4.25
CA ASN A 83 -0.88 -1.77 3.02
C ASN A 83 -2.21 -2.47 2.72
N MET A 84 -2.85 -3.08 3.73
CA MET A 84 -4.14 -3.75 3.58
C MET A 84 -5.25 -2.78 3.17
N LYS A 85 -5.26 -1.55 3.72
CA LYS A 85 -6.18 -0.50 3.28
C LYS A 85 -5.96 -0.12 1.82
N ALA A 86 -4.71 0.13 1.42
CA ALA A 86 -4.38 0.48 0.03
C ALA A 86 -4.79 -0.63 -0.95
N LEU A 87 -4.56 -1.89 -0.58
CA LEU A 87 -4.98 -3.05 -1.37
C LEU A 87 -6.51 -3.15 -1.47
N ASN A 88 -7.22 -3.05 -0.35
CA ASN A 88 -8.68 -3.13 -0.34
C ASN A 88 -9.32 -2.01 -1.18
N SER A 89 -8.85 -0.76 -1.05
CA SER A 89 -9.31 0.34 -1.88
C SER A 89 -9.08 0.10 -3.38
N ALA A 90 -7.95 -0.52 -3.74
CA ALA A 90 -7.67 -0.88 -5.13
C ALA A 90 -8.61 -1.99 -5.62
N CYS A 91 -8.88 -3.02 -4.79
CA CYS A 91 -9.85 -4.07 -5.10
C CYS A 91 -11.25 -3.50 -5.33
N GLU A 92 -11.74 -2.65 -4.41
CA GLU A 92 -13.05 -1.97 -4.54
C GLU A 92 -13.13 -1.15 -5.83
N SER A 93 -12.05 -0.42 -6.16
CA SER A 93 -11.99 0.38 -7.39
C SER A 93 -12.02 -0.48 -8.65
N VAL A 94 -11.38 -1.66 -8.63
CA VAL A 94 -11.41 -2.62 -9.74
C VAL A 94 -12.79 -3.27 -9.88
N GLU A 95 -13.42 -3.64 -8.77
CA GLU A 95 -14.79 -4.18 -8.77
C GLU A 95 -15.79 -3.17 -9.32
N GLN A 96 -15.67 -1.91 -8.90
CA GLN A 96 -16.50 -0.83 -9.42
C GLN A 96 -16.28 -0.63 -10.92
N LEU A 97 -15.02 -0.59 -11.38
CA LEU A 97 -14.70 -0.50 -12.81
C LEU A 97 -15.29 -1.66 -13.61
N ALA A 98 -15.24 -2.88 -13.06
CA ALA A 98 -15.84 -4.05 -13.69
C ALA A 98 -17.36 -3.90 -13.80
N ASN A 99 -18.04 -3.50 -12.71
CA ASN A 99 -19.49 -3.27 -12.70
C ASN A 99 -19.91 -2.16 -13.68
N ASP A 100 -19.20 -1.03 -13.69
CA ASP A 100 -19.46 0.08 -14.59
C ASP A 100 -19.25 -0.33 -16.06
N SER A 101 -18.23 -1.14 -16.34
CA SER A 101 -18.01 -1.71 -17.67
C SER A 101 -19.13 -2.68 -18.07
N PHE A 102 -19.61 -3.53 -17.15
CA PHE A 102 -20.73 -4.43 -17.41
C PHE A 102 -22.03 -3.67 -17.71
N ASP A 103 -22.35 -2.61 -16.98
CA ASP A 103 -23.53 -1.75 -17.21
C ASP A 103 -23.47 -1.03 -18.58
N VAL A 104 -22.27 -0.77 -19.11
CA VAL A 104 -22.08 -0.21 -20.46
C VAL A 104 -22.32 -1.25 -21.57
N PHE A 105 -22.03 -2.53 -21.33
CA PHE A 105 -22.19 -3.60 -22.32
C PHE A 105 -23.50 -4.40 -22.21
N ALA A 106 -24.22 -4.31 -21.08
CA ALA A 106 -25.53 -4.92 -20.86
C ALA A 106 -26.61 -3.83 -20.70
N PRO A 107 -27.31 -3.41 -21.77
CA PRO A 107 -28.35 -2.40 -21.66
C PRO A 107 -29.49 -2.91 -20.77
N LYS A 108 -29.87 -2.11 -19.77
CA LYS A 108 -31.05 -2.37 -18.93
C LYS A 108 -32.28 -2.42 -19.85
N THR A 109 -32.92 -3.60 -19.92
CA THR A 109 -34.20 -3.84 -20.60
C THR A 109 -35.29 -2.90 -20.11
#